data_AF-A0A927AS64-F1
#
_entry.id   AF-A0A927AS64-F1
#
_cell.length_a   1.000
_cell.length_b   1.000
_cell.length_c   1.000
_cell.angle_alpha   90.00
_cell.angle_beta   90.00
_cell.angle_gamma   90.00
#
_symmetry.space_group_name_H-M   'P 1'
#
loop_
_entity.id
_entity.type
_entity.pdbx_description
1 polymer ?
#
loop_
_entity_poly.entity_id
_entity_poly.type
_entity_poly.pdbx_seq_one_letter_code
_entity_poly.pdbx_strand_id
1 'polypeptide(L)'
;MNTPQIQYVVVTDHVLLTRLADTLERTEKALTEATDQLSNSRLYEEDAAKLLGVEKRTMLQYRRRGLPYEKVGNIISYRRKDLDAWRSAGRTKDVHLH
;
A
#
# COMPACT_ATOMS: atom_id res chain seq x y z
N MET A 1 -62.75 -12.59 0.80
CA MET A 1 -61.38 -12.57 0.25
C MET A 1 -60.49 -12.01 1.35
N ASN A 2 -59.63 -12.86 1.95
CA ASN A 2 -58.81 -12.47 3.10
C ASN A 2 -57.35 -12.47 2.63
N THR A 3 -56.76 -11.28 2.48
CA THR A 3 -55.38 -11.11 2.02
C THR A 3 -54.46 -11.20 3.23
N PRO A 4 -53.56 -12.19 3.34
CA PRO A 4 -52.65 -12.26 4.47
C PRO A 4 -51.62 -11.13 4.37
N GLN A 5 -51.56 -10.29 5.39
CA GLN A 5 -50.50 -9.28 5.53
C GLN A 5 -49.19 -10.00 5.86
N ILE A 6 -48.24 -9.97 4.93
CA ILE A 6 -46.88 -10.45 5.14
C ILE A 6 -46.15 -9.38 5.96
N GLN A 7 -45.95 -9.65 7.25
CA GLN A 7 -45.10 -8.83 8.10
C GLN A 7 -43.64 -9.09 7.71
N TYR A 8 -43.01 -8.11 7.06
CA TYR A 8 -41.56 -8.11 6.85
C TYR A 8 -40.89 -7.99 8.23
N VAL A 9 -40.38 -9.11 8.74
CA VAL A 9 -39.60 -9.15 9.96
C VAL A 9 -38.24 -8.52 9.66
N VAL A 10 -38.15 -7.19 9.80
CA VAL A 10 -36.88 -6.47 9.89
C VAL A 10 -36.32 -6.71 11.29
N VAL A 11 -35.97 -7.97 11.58
CA VAL A 11 -35.03 -8.27 12.66
C VAL A 11 -33.68 -8.26 11.97
N THR A 12 -33.21 -7.05 11.68
CA THR A 12 -31.80 -6.84 11.36
C THR A 12 -31.07 -7.08 12.66
N ASP A 13 -30.70 -8.34 12.84
CA ASP A 13 -30.14 -8.91 14.04
C ASP A 13 -28.93 -8.07 14.47
N HIS A 14 -29.10 -7.26 15.51
CA HIS A 14 -28.09 -6.34 15.99
C HIS A 14 -26.77 -7.08 16.28
N VAL A 15 -26.85 -8.36 16.64
CA VAL A 15 -25.68 -9.23 16.86
C VAL A 15 -24.94 -9.53 15.56
N LEU A 16 -25.64 -9.71 14.43
CA LEU A 16 -25.00 -9.84 13.12
C LEU A 16 -24.29 -8.55 12.71
N LEU A 17 -24.91 -7.38 12.93
CA LEU A 17 -24.29 -6.10 12.62
C LEU A 17 -23.04 -5.84 13.46
N THR A 18 -23.08 -6.16 14.75
CA THR A 18 -21.91 -6.03 15.65
C THR A 18 -20.80 -7.01 15.26
N ARG A 19 -21.13 -8.26 14.94
CA ARG A 19 -20.14 -9.24 14.45
C ARG A 19 -19.49 -8.80 13.14
N LEU A 20 -20.27 -8.23 12.22
CA LEU A 20 -19.75 -7.67 10.97
C LEU A 20 -18.81 -6.50 11.23
N ALA A 21 -19.20 -5.56 12.09
CA ALA A 21 -18.36 -4.44 12.49
C ALA A 21 -17.03 -4.91 13.12
N ASP A 22 -17.10 -5.86 14.06
CA ASP A 22 -15.91 -6.46 14.69
C ASP A 22 -15.01 -7.16 13.65
N THR A 23 -15.60 -7.86 12.68
CA THR A 23 -14.81 -8.52 11.62
C THR A 23 -14.16 -7.52 10.69
N LEU A 24 -14.84 -6.42 10.34
CA LEU A 24 -14.29 -5.36 9.50
C LEU A 24 -13.12 -4.68 10.22
N GLU A 25 -13.29 -4.32 11.49
CA GLU A 25 -12.22 -3.70 12.29
C GLU A 25 -10.99 -4.62 12.39
N ARG A 26 -11.19 -5.93 12.60
CA ARG A 26 -10.10 -6.91 12.59
C ARG A 26 -9.40 -7.00 11.23
N THR A 27 -10.16 -6.96 10.13
CA THR A 27 -9.56 -6.98 8.79
C THR A 27 -8.80 -5.70 8.47
N GLU A 28 -9.30 -4.53 8.88
CA GLU A 28 -8.59 -3.26 8.71
C GLU A 28 -7.29 -3.24 9.51
N LYS A 29 -7.33 -3.74 10.75
CA LYS A 29 -6.13 -3.88 11.58
C LYS A 29 -5.11 -4.83 10.97
N ALA A 30 -5.54 -6.02 10.53
CA ALA A 30 -4.67 -7.00 9.88
C ALA A 30 -4.09 -6.46 8.56
N LEU A 31 -4.87 -5.68 7.79
CA LEU A 31 -4.40 -5.03 6.57
C LEU A 31 -3.36 -3.95 6.89
N THR A 32 -3.57 -3.18 7.96
CA THR A 32 -2.61 -2.16 8.41
C THR A 32 -1.29 -2.81 8.84
N GLU A 33 -1.35 -3.87 9.63
CA GLU A 33 -0.17 -4.63 10.06
C GLU A 33 0.58 -5.27 8.87
N ALA A 34 -0.14 -5.88 7.93
CA ALA A 34 0.45 -6.45 6.72
C ALA A 34 1.06 -5.35 5.83
N THR A 35 0.41 -4.19 5.73
CA THR A 35 0.93 -3.03 4.99
C THR A 35 2.20 -2.49 5.65
N ASP A 36 2.23 -2.40 6.98
CA ASP A 36 3.43 -1.97 7.72
C ASP A 36 4.59 -2.95 7.53
N GLN A 37 4.34 -4.26 7.59
CA GLN A 37 5.34 -5.29 7.31
C GLN A 37 5.89 -5.18 5.87
N LEU A 38 5.00 -4.94 4.89
CA LEU A 38 5.40 -4.75 3.50
C LEU A 38 6.11 -3.41 3.26
N SER A 39 5.74 -2.36 4.00
CA SER A 39 6.38 -1.05 3.91
C SER A 39 7.82 -1.07 4.43
N ASN A 40 8.09 -1.93 5.42
CA ASN A 40 9.42 -2.20 5.96
C ASN A 40 10.22 -3.20 5.12
N SER A 41 9.62 -3.81 4.10
CA SER A 41 10.36 -4.70 3.20
C SER A 41 11.40 -3.89 2.43
N ARG A 42 12.66 -4.33 2.52
CA ARG A 42 13.77 -3.77 1.77
C ARG A 42 13.66 -4.22 0.32
N LEU A 43 13.59 -3.26 -0.60
CA LEU A 43 13.56 -3.50 -2.03
C LEU A 43 14.94 -3.28 -2.61
N TYR A 44 15.41 -4.23 -3.41
CA TYR A 44 16.65 -4.08 -4.15
C TYR A 44 16.45 -3.14 -5.35
N GLU A 45 17.56 -2.71 -5.96
CA GLU A 45 17.54 -1.72 -7.04
C GLU A 45 16.63 -2.09 -8.22
N GLU A 46 16.53 -3.38 -8.57
CA GLU A 46 15.63 -3.84 -9.64
C GLU A 46 14.15 -3.69 -9.28
N ASP A 47 13.77 -4.08 -8.07
CA ASP A 47 12.38 -4.02 -7.62
C ASP A 47 11.96 -2.58 -7.32
N ALA A 48 12.88 -1.77 -6.81
CA ALA A 48 12.67 -0.34 -6.62
C ALA A 48 12.43 0.38 -7.95
N ALA A 49 13.21 0.04 -8.99
CA ALA A 49 13.05 0.58 -10.33
C ALA A 49 11.68 0.20 -10.93
N LYS A 50 11.28 -1.07 -10.79
CA LYS A 50 9.95 -1.55 -11.22
C LYS A 50 8.82 -0.84 -10.48
N LEU A 51 8.94 -0.66 -9.16
CA LEU A 51 7.92 -0.02 -8.34
C LEU A 51 7.72 1.44 -8.73
N LEU A 52 8.82 2.14 -9.03
CA LEU A 52 8.78 3.53 -9.51
C LEU A 52 8.46 3.66 -11.00
N GLY A 53 8.46 2.56 -11.77
CA GLY A 53 8.25 2.58 -13.22
C GLY A 53 9.37 3.27 -13.99
N VAL A 54 10.62 3.19 -13.49
CA VAL A 54 11.78 3.85 -14.08
C VAL A 54 12.88 2.86 -14.44
N GLU A 55 13.79 3.24 -15.32
CA GLU A 55 14.99 2.45 -15.59
C GLU A 55 15.98 2.46 -14.41
N LYS A 56 16.81 1.42 -14.30
CA LYS A 56 17.89 1.33 -13.30
C LYS A 56 18.85 2.53 -13.35
N ARG A 57 19.12 3.05 -14.55
CA ARG A 57 19.97 4.25 -14.74
C ARG A 57 19.38 5.49 -14.07
N THR A 58 18.05 5.60 -14.06
CA THR A 58 17.32 6.68 -13.38
C THR A 58 17.42 6.57 -11.85
N MET A 59 17.47 5.34 -11.31
CA MET A 59 17.69 5.13 -9.87
C MET A 59 19.01 5.72 -9.39
N LEU A 60 20.07 5.65 -10.21
CA LEU A 60 21.35 6.32 -9.92
C LEU A 60 21.19 7.84 -9.84
N GLN A 61 20.40 8.45 -10.73
CA GLN A 61 20.13 9.88 -10.68
C GLN A 61 19.30 10.26 -9.44
N TYR A 62 18.31 9.46 -9.06
CA TYR A 62 17.52 9.70 -7.86
C TYR A 62 18.37 9.61 -6.59
N ARG A 63 19.31 8.67 -6.51
CA ARG A 63 20.31 8.62 -5.42
C ARG A 63 21.13 9.91 -5.34
N ARG A 64 21.58 10.45 -6.48
CA ARG A 64 22.30 11.74 -6.52
C ARG A 64 21.42 12.93 -6.12
N ARG A 65 20.12 12.88 -6.42
CA ARG A 65 19.12 13.89 -6.01
C ARG A 65 18.67 13.75 -4.54
N GLY A 66 19.22 12.79 -3.79
CA GLY A 66 18.95 12.63 -2.36
C GLY A 66 17.85 11.62 -2.02
N LEU A 67 17.55 10.65 -2.89
CA LEU A 67 16.70 9.52 -2.54
C LEU A 67 17.37 8.69 -1.43
N PRO A 68 16.69 8.41 -0.29
CA PRO A 68 17.24 7.58 0.78
C PRO A 68 17.55 6.16 0.30
N TYR A 69 18.74 5.66 0.61
CA TYR A 69 19.16 4.29 0.30
C TYR A 69 20.02 3.73 1.42
N GLU A 70 19.90 2.43 1.67
CA GLU A 70 20.78 1.67 2.55
C GLU A 70 21.75 0.87 1.68
N LYS A 71 23.06 1.07 1.90
CA LYS A 71 24.12 0.29 1.25
C LYS A 71 24.74 -0.65 2.27
N VAL A 72 24.63 -1.96 2.03
CA VAL A 72 25.28 -3.01 2.83
C VAL A 72 26.27 -3.75 1.94
N GLY A 73 27.55 -3.48 2.12
CA GLY A 73 28.61 -3.97 1.23
C GLY A 73 28.45 -3.43 -0.20
N ASN A 74 28.28 -4.32 -1.18
CA ASN A 74 28.01 -3.96 -2.58
C ASN A 74 26.52 -3.92 -2.95
N ILE A 75 25.64 -4.23 -2.01
CA ILE A 75 24.19 -4.32 -2.26
C ILE A 75 23.52 -3.01 -1.84
N ILE A 76 22.67 -2.49 -2.72
CA ILE A 76 21.89 -1.28 -2.49
C ILE A 76 20.44 -1.68 -2.33
N SER A 77 19.85 -1.22 -1.23
CA SER A 77 18.45 -1.46 -0.88
C SER A 77 17.74 -0.15 -0.55
N TYR A 78 16.45 -0.14 -0.79
CA TYR A 78 15.56 0.99 -0.59
C TYR A 78 14.38 0.53 0.26
N ARG A 79 13.90 1.40 1.14
CA ARG A 79 12.65 1.12 1.84
C ARG A 79 11.49 1.50 0.95
N ARG A 80 10.46 0.66 0.91
CA ARG A 80 9.26 0.92 0.10
C ARG A 80 8.61 2.26 0.47
N LYS A 81 8.53 2.58 1.76
CA LYS A 81 8.01 3.86 2.27
C LYS A 81 8.73 5.08 1.67
N ASP A 82 10.05 5.02 1.52
CA ASP A 82 10.85 6.12 0.96
C ASP A 82 10.61 6.27 -0.55
N LEU A 83 10.47 5.15 -1.26
CA LEU A 83 10.13 5.15 -2.69
C LEU A 83 8.71 5.70 -2.93
N ASP A 84 7.73 5.28 -2.12
CA ASP A 84 6.36 5.79 -2.20
C ASP A 84 6.29 7.29 -1.85
N ALA A 85 7.04 7.74 -0.84
CA ALA A 85 7.17 9.16 -0.53
C ALA A 85 7.81 9.95 -1.69
N TRP A 86 8.87 9.40 -2.31
CA TRP A 86 9.52 10.01 -3.46
C TRP A 86 8.58 10.14 -4.67
N ARG A 87 7.78 9.11 -4.92
CA ARG A 87 6.75 9.11 -5.96
C ARG A 87 5.66 10.12 -5.67
N SER A 88 5.14 10.14 -4.43
CA SER A 88 4.09 11.05 -3.98
C SER A 88 4.54 12.51 -4.02
N ALA A 89 5.82 12.77 -3.78
CA ALA A 89 6.43 14.10 -3.93
C ALA A 89 6.59 14.55 -5.40
N GLY A 90 6.16 13.76 -6.39
CA GLY A 90 6.19 14.11 -7.81
C GLY A 90 7.59 14.04 -8.45
N ARG A 91 8.60 13.58 -7.71
CA ARG A 91 10.01 13.54 -8.15
C ARG A 91 10.33 12.43 -9.16
N THR A 92 9.29 11.74 -9.65
CA THR A 92 9.35 10.65 -10.63
C THR A 92 9.00 11.07 -12.07
N LYS A 93 8.28 12.18 -12.24
CA LYS A 93 7.76 12.62 -13.56
C LYS A 93 8.81 13.27 -14.47
N ASP A 94 9.93 13.67 -13.89
CA ASP A 94 11.00 14.42 -14.56
C ASP A 94 11.73 13.62 -15.67
N VAL A 95 11.56 12.30 -15.72
CA VAL A 95 12.48 11.41 -16.48
C VAL A 95 11.84 10.83 -17.74
N HIS A 96 10.55 11.10 -18.00
CA HIS A 96 9.85 10.64 -19.22
C HIS A 96 9.72 11.71 -20.32
N LEU A 97 10.37 12.88 -20.19
CA LEU A 97 10.56 13.79 -21.32
C LEU A 97 11.90 13.50 -21.98
N HIS A 98 11.93 12.60 -22.96
CA HIS A 98 12.81 12.70 -24.12
C HIS A 98 12.39 11.73 -25.22
#